data_AF-A0A927JI94-F1
#
_entry.id   AF-A0A927JI94-F1
#
_cell.length_a   1.000
_cell.length_b   1.000
_cell.length_c   1.000
_cell.angle_alpha   90.00
_cell.angle_beta   90.00
_cell.angle_gamma   90.00
#
_symmetry.space_group_name_H-M   'P 1'
#
loop_
_entity.id
_entity.type
_entity.pdbx_description
1 polymer ?
#
loop_
_entity_poly.entity_id
_entity_poly.type
_entity_poly.pdbx_seq_one_letter_code
_entity_poly.pdbx_strand_id
1 'polypeptide(L)'
;MPLYWDWCVCAEEVTGRKRLWLLTEKGGGRERVWALLLETVRSHYDHLDRIAADAARLGYEKAAEILRTRMPTEERARSGDFGEILASELAEDTLGFRIPVKRLRFKDGRNMALRGDDFIGVVLAEGGQLRLLKGESKSRQELAKPAITDGREALDRDDGRCTPESLLFVADRLLDSNDPADQALGQALRDEIGQKSLPPGRIDHMLFTLSGNVPPPSLKADLDGAGGARSHYSINLRVPDHGDFIGAVYVEAAKLGNA
;
A
#
# COMPACT_ATOMS: atom_id res chain seq x y z
N MET A 1 -8.37 7.57 11.97
CA MET A 1 -9.74 7.06 11.74
C MET A 1 -9.66 6.07 10.61
N PRO A 2 -10.43 4.97 10.63
CA PRO A 2 -10.30 3.95 9.60
C PRO A 2 -10.86 4.43 8.25
N LEU A 3 -9.97 4.66 7.29
CA LEU A 3 -10.30 5.20 5.96
C LEU A 3 -11.39 4.37 5.27
N TYR A 4 -11.25 3.04 5.29
CA TYR A 4 -12.11 2.14 4.55
C TYR A 4 -13.51 1.98 5.12
N TRP A 5 -13.65 2.00 6.44
CA TRP A 5 -14.94 1.72 7.08
C TRP A 5 -15.88 2.92 7.04
N ASP A 6 -15.37 4.13 6.89
CA ASP A 6 -16.18 5.32 6.63
C ASP A 6 -16.52 5.46 5.13
N TRP A 7 -15.65 4.98 4.25
CA TRP A 7 -15.82 5.07 2.79
C TRP A 7 -16.71 3.98 2.19
N CYS A 8 -16.47 2.72 2.58
CA CYS A 8 -16.94 1.54 1.86
C CYS A 8 -17.76 0.58 2.72
N VAL A 9 -18.62 -0.20 2.07
CA VAL A 9 -19.10 -1.48 2.60
C VAL A 9 -18.21 -2.60 2.08
N CYS A 10 -18.04 -3.66 2.87
CA CYS A 10 -17.26 -4.84 2.51
C CYS A 10 -18.15 -6.09 2.51
N ALA A 11 -18.14 -6.82 1.40
CA ALA A 11 -18.54 -8.22 1.39
C ALA A 11 -17.29 -9.07 1.61
N GLU A 12 -17.26 -9.83 2.70
CA GLU A 12 -16.17 -10.74 3.05
C GLU A 12 -16.55 -12.19 2.79
N GLU A 13 -15.65 -12.93 2.13
CA GLU A 13 -15.65 -14.39 2.09
C GLU A 13 -14.39 -14.93 2.77
N VAL A 14 -14.54 -15.95 3.62
CA VAL A 14 -13.41 -16.58 4.33
C VAL A 14 -13.42 -18.08 4.06
N THR A 15 -12.28 -18.60 3.58
CA THR A 15 -12.05 -20.03 3.37
C THR A 15 -10.70 -20.43 3.97
N GLY A 16 -10.72 -20.94 5.20
CA GLY A 16 -9.49 -21.29 5.93
C GLY A 16 -8.59 -20.05 6.14
N ARG A 17 -7.38 -20.07 5.57
CA ARG A 17 -6.42 -18.96 5.64
C ARG A 17 -6.57 -17.92 4.51
N LYS A 18 -7.63 -18.03 3.72
CA LYS A 18 -7.90 -17.18 2.55
C LYS A 18 -9.05 -16.23 2.86
N ARG A 19 -8.89 -14.95 2.50
CA ARG A 19 -9.92 -13.93 2.64
C ARG A 19 -10.08 -13.17 1.34
N LEU A 20 -11.33 -13.04 0.89
CA LEU A 20 -11.72 -12.18 -0.21
C LEU A 20 -12.54 -11.01 0.34
N TRP A 21 -12.10 -9.79 0.08
CA TRP A 21 -12.82 -8.57 0.45
C TRP A 21 -13.22 -7.79 -0.80
N LEU A 22 -14.52 -7.62 -0.99
CA LEU A 22 -15.09 -6.83 -2.07
C LEU A 22 -15.65 -5.53 -1.50
N LEU A 23 -14.92 -4.44 -1.69
CA LEU A 23 -15.22 -3.11 -1.20
C LEU A 23 -15.96 -2.30 -2.26
N THR A 24 -17.09 -1.71 -1.87
CA THR A 24 -17.87 -0.79 -2.71
C THR A 24 -18.22 0.47 -1.94
N GLU A 25 -18.22 1.61 -2.63
CA GLU A 25 -18.46 2.91 -1.99
C GLU A 25 -19.87 3.00 -1.39
N LYS A 26 -19.95 3.56 -0.18
CA LYS A 26 -21.21 3.99 0.41
C LYS A 26 -21.69 5.26 -0.27
N GLY A 27 -23.01 5.48 -0.31
CA GLY A 27 -23.55 6.80 -0.59
C GLY A 27 -23.00 7.83 0.40
N GLY A 28 -22.40 8.90 -0.11
CA GLY A 28 -21.75 9.93 0.72
C GLY A 28 -20.45 9.47 1.41
N GLY A 29 -19.91 8.29 1.08
CA GLY A 29 -18.73 7.73 1.75
C GLY A 29 -17.45 8.47 1.35
N ARG A 30 -17.32 8.79 0.06
CA ARG A 30 -16.16 9.49 -0.50
C ARG A 30 -16.01 10.89 0.09
N GLU A 31 -17.10 11.62 0.22
CA GLU A 31 -17.17 12.96 0.80
C GLU A 31 -16.77 12.95 2.28
N ARG A 32 -17.19 11.93 3.02
CA ARG A 32 -16.84 11.75 4.43
C ARG A 32 -15.35 11.55 4.65
N VAL A 33 -14.67 10.83 3.75
CA VAL A 33 -13.25 10.52 3.88
C VAL A 33 -12.34 11.45 3.10
N TRP A 34 -12.89 12.41 2.34
CA TRP A 34 -12.12 13.21 1.39
C TRP A 34 -10.90 13.88 2.02
N ALA A 35 -11.09 14.61 3.13
CA ALA A 35 -10.00 15.29 3.83
C ALA A 35 -8.92 14.31 4.33
N LEU A 36 -9.34 13.18 4.92
CA LEU A 36 -8.44 12.13 5.38
C LEU A 36 -7.66 11.51 4.22
N LEU A 37 -8.34 11.21 3.10
CA LEU A 37 -7.72 10.65 1.90
C LEU A 37 -6.64 11.57 1.33
N LEU A 38 -6.90 12.88 1.24
CA LEU A 38 -5.92 13.85 0.76
C LEU A 38 -4.70 13.92 1.69
N GLU A 39 -4.91 13.95 3.00
CA GLU A 39 -3.83 13.91 3.99
C GLU A 39 -3.01 12.62 3.88
N THR A 40 -3.68 11.47 3.77
CA THR A 40 -3.06 10.17 3.57
C THR A 40 -2.17 10.18 2.33
N VAL A 41 -2.67 10.62 1.18
CA VAL A 41 -1.87 10.73 -0.07
C VAL A 41 -0.64 11.60 0.15
N ARG A 42 -0.77 12.78 0.78
CA ARG A 42 0.37 13.65 1.09
C ARG A 42 1.41 12.94 1.97
N SER A 43 0.95 12.20 2.97
CA SER A 43 1.80 11.46 3.91
C SER A 43 2.66 10.38 3.23
N HIS A 44 2.22 9.88 2.07
CA HIS A 44 2.98 8.89 1.29
C HIS A 44 4.07 9.52 0.41
N TYR A 45 3.99 10.82 0.13
CA TYR A 45 5.02 11.53 -0.64
C TYR A 45 6.04 12.26 0.23
N ASP A 46 5.63 12.77 1.39
CA ASP A 46 6.56 13.31 2.40
C ASP A 46 5.96 13.16 3.80
N HIS A 47 6.74 13.47 4.84
CA HIS A 47 6.24 13.50 6.20
C HIS A 47 5.36 14.73 6.40
N LEU A 48 4.20 14.56 7.04
CA LEU A 48 3.26 15.66 7.29
C LEU A 48 3.92 16.81 8.07
N ASP A 49 4.80 16.50 9.03
CA ASP A 49 5.55 17.51 9.79
C ASP A 49 6.51 18.33 8.90
N ARG A 50 7.13 17.70 7.89
CA ARG A 50 7.97 18.39 6.92
C ARG A 50 7.15 19.29 6.00
N ILE A 51 6.02 18.78 5.51
CA ILE A 51 5.07 19.56 4.71
C ILE A 51 4.58 20.78 5.50
N ALA A 52 4.23 20.59 6.78
CA ALA A 52 3.81 21.66 7.67
C ALA A 52 4.93 22.68 7.95
N ALA A 53 6.16 22.21 8.17
CA ALA A 53 7.32 23.08 8.37
C ALA A 53 7.64 23.92 7.13
N ASP A 54 7.55 23.32 5.94
CA ASP A 54 7.72 24.06 4.68
C ASP A 54 6.60 25.08 4.48
N ALA A 55 5.35 24.73 4.78
CA ALA A 55 4.23 25.67 4.71
C ALA A 55 4.41 26.85 5.68
N ALA A 56 4.85 26.61 6.91
CA ALA A 56 5.11 27.65 7.90
C ALA A 56 6.26 28.58 7.49
N ARG A 57 7.30 28.03 6.87
CA ARG A 57 8.53 28.76 6.50
C ARG A 57 8.43 29.49 5.17
N LEU A 58 7.79 28.88 4.17
CA LEU A 58 7.77 29.37 2.78
C LEU A 58 6.41 29.89 2.33
N GLY A 59 5.36 29.64 3.10
CA GLY A 59 3.97 29.81 2.67
C GLY A 59 3.47 28.61 1.86
N TYR A 60 2.14 28.49 1.76
CA TYR A 60 1.47 27.35 1.17
C TYR A 60 1.81 27.11 -0.31
N GLU A 61 1.91 28.16 -1.11
CA GLU A 61 2.16 28.03 -2.56
C GLU A 61 3.51 27.36 -2.84
N LYS A 62 4.58 27.83 -2.20
CA LYS A 62 5.93 27.29 -2.36
C LYS A 62 6.08 25.90 -1.74
N ALA A 63 5.45 25.65 -0.59
CA ALA A 63 5.42 24.31 -0.02
C ALA A 63 4.67 23.32 -0.94
N ALA A 64 3.61 23.78 -1.61
CA ALA A 64 2.88 22.96 -2.58
C ALA A 64 3.74 22.66 -3.82
N GLU A 65 4.62 23.56 -4.25
CA GLU A 65 5.60 23.28 -5.32
C GLU A 65 6.59 22.17 -4.95
N ILE A 66 7.05 22.14 -3.69
CA ILE A 66 7.94 21.09 -3.17
C ILE A 66 7.22 19.75 -3.20
N LEU A 67 5.99 19.68 -2.66
CA LEU A 67 5.19 18.47 -2.67
C LEU A 67 4.88 18.00 -4.11
N ARG A 68 4.46 18.91 -4.99
CA ARG A 68 4.20 18.63 -6.43
C ARG A 68 5.42 18.08 -7.16
N THR A 69 6.62 18.43 -6.70
CA THR A 69 7.87 17.91 -7.29
C THR A 69 8.07 16.43 -6.99
N ARG A 70 7.51 15.92 -5.88
CA ARG A 70 7.53 14.50 -5.52
C ARG A 70 6.38 13.71 -6.16
N MET A 71 5.21 14.33 -6.33
CA MET A 71 4.02 13.66 -6.84
C MET A 71 4.09 13.38 -8.36
N PRO A 72 3.58 12.23 -8.83
CA PRO A 72 3.54 11.89 -10.25
C PRO A 72 2.69 12.87 -11.07
N THR A 73 3.13 13.14 -12.29
CA THR A 73 2.39 13.94 -13.27
C THR A 73 1.64 13.09 -14.28
N GLU A 74 2.13 11.87 -14.54
CA GLU A 74 1.53 10.94 -15.50
C GLU A 74 0.37 10.16 -14.88
N GLU A 75 -0.73 10.02 -15.63
CA GLU A 75 -1.94 9.31 -15.17
C GLU A 75 -1.65 7.87 -14.76
N ARG A 76 -0.82 7.16 -15.53
CA ARG A 76 -0.42 5.79 -15.21
C ARG A 76 0.35 5.71 -13.89
N ALA A 77 1.25 6.66 -13.63
CA ALA A 77 2.03 6.72 -12.40
C ALA A 77 1.14 7.06 -11.20
N ARG A 78 0.23 8.05 -11.34
CA ARG A 78 -0.79 8.39 -10.31
C ARG A 78 -1.64 7.18 -9.95
N SER A 79 -2.09 6.45 -10.95
CA SER A 79 -2.94 5.26 -10.77
C SER A 79 -2.20 4.14 -10.02
N GLY A 80 -0.94 3.88 -10.38
CA GLY A 80 -0.09 2.91 -9.68
C GLY A 80 0.16 3.31 -8.23
N ASP A 81 0.70 4.51 -8.03
CA ASP A 81 1.02 5.05 -6.69
C ASP A 81 -0.23 5.06 -5.79
N PHE A 82 -1.40 5.44 -6.32
CA PHE A 82 -2.64 5.46 -5.53
C PHE A 82 -3.11 4.08 -5.11
N GLY A 83 -2.94 3.07 -5.97
CA GLY A 83 -3.22 1.68 -5.61
C GLY A 83 -2.34 1.21 -4.45
N GLU A 84 -1.05 1.57 -4.47
CA GLU A 84 -0.09 1.24 -3.42
C GLU A 84 -0.39 1.97 -2.10
N ILE A 85 -0.74 3.26 -2.17
CA ILE A 85 -1.14 4.07 -1.02
C ILE A 85 -2.31 3.41 -0.30
N LEU A 86 -3.38 3.13 -1.04
CA LEU A 86 -4.57 2.50 -0.50
C LEU A 86 -4.28 1.10 0.07
N ALA A 87 -3.54 0.27 -0.67
CA ALA A 87 -3.16 -1.06 -0.20
C ALA A 87 -2.38 -1.04 1.13
N SER A 88 -1.42 -0.12 1.24
CA SER A 88 -0.61 0.05 2.45
C SER A 88 -1.47 0.45 3.65
N GLU A 89 -2.35 1.42 3.48
CA GLU A 89 -3.22 1.91 4.57
C GLU A 89 -4.23 0.85 5.01
N LEU A 90 -4.76 0.04 4.08
CA LEU A 90 -5.62 -1.09 4.43
C LEU A 90 -4.89 -2.14 5.26
N ALA A 91 -3.62 -2.41 4.94
CA ALA A 91 -2.80 -3.34 5.71
C ALA A 91 -2.58 -2.87 7.15
N GLU A 92 -2.34 -1.57 7.36
CA GLU A 92 -2.18 -0.98 8.70
C GLU A 92 -3.51 -0.97 9.48
N ASP A 93 -4.55 -0.40 8.89
CA ASP A 93 -5.82 -0.17 9.57
C ASP A 93 -6.59 -1.46 9.87
N THR A 94 -6.42 -2.48 9.02
CA THR A 94 -7.32 -3.65 9.04
C THR A 94 -6.61 -4.98 9.31
N LEU A 95 -5.42 -5.17 8.74
CA LEU A 95 -4.70 -6.44 8.87
C LEU A 95 -3.75 -6.48 10.08
N GLY A 96 -3.54 -5.34 10.75
CA GLY A 96 -2.68 -5.23 11.92
C GLY A 96 -1.19 -5.35 11.61
N PHE A 97 -0.79 -5.14 10.35
CA PHE A 97 0.61 -5.04 9.96
C PHE A 97 1.04 -3.59 9.96
N ARG A 98 2.18 -3.27 10.55
CA ARG A 98 2.79 -1.94 10.36
C ARG A 98 3.42 -1.88 8.96
N ILE A 99 3.25 -0.77 8.24
CA ILE A 99 4.03 -0.44 7.03
C ILE A 99 5.12 0.56 7.43
N PRO A 100 6.32 0.09 7.84
CA PRO A 100 7.34 0.97 8.43
C PRO A 100 7.88 2.02 7.45
N VAL A 101 7.83 1.72 6.15
CA VAL A 101 8.41 2.56 5.11
C VAL A 101 7.40 2.77 3.99
N LYS A 102 6.87 3.99 3.88
CA LYS A 102 6.09 4.45 2.73
C LYS A 102 7.05 4.75 1.57
N ARG A 103 7.30 3.75 0.70
CA ARG A 103 8.40 3.77 -0.28
C ARG A 103 8.31 4.90 -1.31
N LEU A 104 7.10 5.42 -1.59
CA LEU A 104 6.89 6.55 -2.50
C LEU A 104 7.64 7.83 -2.08
N ARG A 105 7.97 7.99 -0.79
CA ARG A 105 8.83 9.09 -0.27
C ARG A 105 10.25 9.08 -0.83
N PHE A 106 10.69 7.94 -1.38
CA PHE A 106 12.07 7.65 -1.79
C PHE A 106 12.22 7.44 -3.29
N LYS A 107 11.25 7.85 -4.11
CA LYS A 107 11.37 7.79 -5.58
C LYS A 107 12.48 8.73 -6.07
N ASP A 108 13.40 8.23 -6.88
CA ASP A 108 14.42 9.03 -7.55
C ASP A 108 13.80 10.03 -8.56
N GLY A 109 12.74 9.60 -9.24
CA GLY A 109 11.96 10.41 -10.16
C GLY A 109 10.47 10.22 -9.93
N ARG A 110 9.70 11.32 -9.95
CA ARG A 110 8.26 11.32 -9.64
C ARG A 110 7.41 10.34 -10.49
N ASN A 111 7.84 10.05 -11.72
CA ASN A 111 7.19 9.10 -12.63
C ASN A 111 7.91 7.74 -12.75
N MET A 112 9.05 7.55 -12.08
CA MET A 112 9.79 6.28 -12.09
C MET A 112 9.06 5.23 -11.26
N ALA A 113 8.96 4.01 -11.78
CA ALA A 113 8.46 2.88 -11.01
C ALA A 113 9.52 2.39 -10.01
N LEU A 114 9.11 2.14 -8.78
CA LEU A 114 9.95 1.45 -7.79
C LEU A 114 10.02 -0.04 -8.13
N ARG A 115 11.16 -0.66 -7.83
CA ARG A 115 11.38 -2.10 -8.06
C ARG A 115 11.09 -2.89 -6.79
N GLY A 116 10.74 -4.16 -6.98
CA GLY A 116 10.45 -5.10 -5.91
C GLY A 116 9.02 -4.97 -5.38
N ASP A 117 8.81 -5.38 -4.13
CA ASP A 117 7.49 -5.45 -3.51
C ASP A 117 6.83 -4.08 -3.37
N ASP A 118 5.52 -3.99 -3.65
CA ASP A 118 4.78 -2.72 -3.57
C ASP A 118 4.74 -2.17 -2.14
N PHE A 119 4.55 -3.04 -1.17
CA PHE A 119 4.66 -2.71 0.25
C PHE A 119 5.04 -3.96 1.04
N ILE A 120 5.70 -3.74 2.18
CA ILE A 120 6.05 -4.79 3.13
C ILE A 120 5.45 -4.41 4.47
N GLY A 121 4.54 -5.27 4.95
CA GLY A 121 4.02 -5.17 6.31
C GLY A 121 4.82 -6.03 7.26
N VAL A 122 4.96 -5.54 8.50
CA VAL A 122 5.74 -6.20 9.54
C VAL A 122 4.96 -6.26 10.84
N VAL A 123 5.10 -7.38 11.53
CA VAL A 123 4.71 -7.52 12.93
C VAL A 123 5.87 -8.21 13.65
N LEU A 124 6.34 -7.59 14.72
CA LEU A 124 7.28 -8.21 15.65
C LEU A 124 6.52 -8.49 16.95
N ALA A 125 6.15 -9.75 17.16
CA ALA A 125 5.44 -10.13 18.38
C ALA A 125 6.40 -10.15 19.58
N GLU A 126 5.82 -10.16 20.79
CA GLU A 126 6.57 -10.39 22.02
C GLU A 126 7.42 -11.67 21.91
N GLY A 127 8.70 -11.59 22.27
CA GLY A 127 9.67 -12.68 22.09
C GLY A 127 10.37 -12.69 20.73
N GLY A 128 10.25 -11.65 19.91
CA GLY A 128 11.02 -11.46 18.69
C GLY A 128 10.52 -12.28 17.48
N GLN A 129 9.28 -12.76 17.53
CA GLN A 129 8.72 -13.53 16.42
C GLN A 129 8.26 -12.59 15.30
N LEU A 130 9.07 -12.52 14.25
CA LEU A 130 8.77 -11.75 13.05
C LEU A 130 7.66 -12.43 12.23
N ARG A 131 6.71 -11.62 11.74
CA ARG A 131 5.78 -11.94 10.66
C ARG A 131 5.87 -10.85 9.60
N LEU A 132 5.76 -11.26 8.35
CA LEU A 132 5.82 -10.39 7.19
C LEU A 132 4.50 -10.46 6.41
N LEU A 133 4.19 -9.36 5.73
CA LEU A 133 3.18 -9.26 4.70
C LEU A 133 3.87 -8.83 3.42
N LYS A 134 3.83 -9.67 2.38
CA LYS A 134 4.24 -9.31 1.03
C LYS A 134 3.03 -8.76 0.29
N GLY A 135 3.13 -7.51 -0.13
CA GLY A 135 2.05 -6.76 -0.77
C GLY A 135 2.28 -6.52 -2.26
N GLU A 136 1.22 -6.72 -3.04
CA GLU A 136 1.16 -6.35 -4.45
C GLU A 136 -0.13 -5.58 -4.72
N SER A 137 -0.04 -4.49 -5.48
CA SER A 137 -1.17 -3.62 -5.80
C SER A 137 -1.38 -3.50 -7.32
N LYS A 138 -2.64 -3.57 -7.77
CA LYS A 138 -3.01 -3.41 -9.18
C LYS A 138 -4.17 -2.43 -9.32
N SER A 139 -3.91 -1.27 -9.91
CA SER A 139 -4.93 -0.26 -10.22
C SER A 139 -5.26 -0.24 -11.71
N ARG A 140 -6.52 -0.48 -12.10
CA ARG A 140 -6.97 -0.58 -13.50
C ARG A 140 -8.40 -0.08 -13.68
N GLN A 141 -8.66 0.78 -14.66
CA GLN A 141 -10.04 1.13 -15.05
C GLN A 141 -10.85 -0.15 -15.37
N GLU A 142 -10.26 -1.05 -16.16
CA GLU A 142 -10.80 -2.39 -16.47
C GLU A 142 -9.86 -3.45 -15.88
N LEU A 143 -10.21 -4.01 -14.72
CA LEU A 143 -9.49 -5.13 -14.14
C LEU A 143 -9.82 -6.42 -14.90
N ALA A 144 -8.77 -7.12 -15.34
CA ALA A 144 -8.89 -8.35 -16.11
C ALA A 144 -7.91 -9.42 -15.59
N LYS A 145 -8.13 -10.67 -16.01
CA LYS A 145 -7.31 -11.82 -15.62
C LYS A 145 -5.79 -11.59 -15.73
N PRO A 146 -5.24 -10.99 -16.80
CA PRO A 146 -3.79 -10.78 -16.89
C PRO A 146 -3.22 -9.98 -15.72
N ALA A 147 -3.88 -8.90 -15.30
CA ALA A 147 -3.41 -8.08 -14.18
C ALA A 147 -3.41 -8.85 -12.84
N ILE A 148 -4.36 -9.77 -12.65
CA ILE A 148 -4.43 -10.63 -11.47
C ILE A 148 -3.32 -11.67 -11.51
N THR A 149 -3.11 -12.32 -12.67
CA THR A 149 -2.01 -13.28 -12.88
C THR A 149 -0.65 -12.62 -12.65
N ASP A 150 -0.40 -11.44 -13.22
CA ASP A 150 0.83 -10.68 -12.97
C ASP A 150 1.04 -10.38 -11.48
N GLY A 151 -0.06 -10.09 -10.76
CA GLY A 151 -0.02 -9.83 -9.32
C GLY A 151 0.33 -11.08 -8.51
N ARG A 152 -0.26 -12.23 -8.86
CA ARG A 152 0.06 -13.52 -8.25
C ARG A 152 1.51 -13.91 -8.50
N GLU A 153 2.00 -13.79 -9.74
CA GLU A 153 3.39 -14.09 -10.09
C GLU A 153 4.39 -13.21 -9.33
N ALA A 154 4.06 -11.93 -9.11
CA ALA A 154 4.87 -11.04 -8.28
C ALA A 154 4.90 -11.50 -6.82
N LEU A 155 3.74 -11.87 -6.26
CA LEU A 155 3.65 -12.40 -4.89
C LEU A 155 4.43 -13.71 -4.74
N ASP A 156 4.36 -14.62 -5.70
CA ASP A 156 4.99 -15.94 -5.65
C ASP A 156 6.50 -15.92 -5.95
N ARG A 157 7.03 -14.82 -6.50
CA ARG A 157 8.48 -14.62 -6.67
C ARG A 157 9.22 -14.81 -5.34
N ASP A 158 10.48 -15.25 -5.42
CA ASP A 158 11.34 -15.49 -4.26
C ASP A 158 10.74 -16.53 -3.30
N ASP A 159 10.10 -17.58 -3.86
CA ASP A 159 9.39 -18.63 -3.12
C ASP A 159 8.28 -18.09 -2.20
N GLY A 160 7.67 -16.99 -2.64
CA GLY A 160 6.67 -16.24 -1.89
C GLY A 160 7.24 -15.46 -0.71
N ARG A 161 8.56 -15.29 -0.58
CA ARG A 161 9.16 -14.38 0.40
C ARG A 161 9.12 -12.94 -0.12
N CYS A 162 9.25 -11.96 0.77
CA CYS A 162 9.54 -10.60 0.36
C CYS A 162 10.83 -10.58 -0.48
N THR A 163 10.83 -9.80 -1.56
CA THR A 163 12.01 -9.67 -2.42
C THR A 163 13.18 -9.14 -1.58
N PRO A 164 14.36 -9.78 -1.60
CA PRO A 164 15.47 -9.45 -0.71
C PRO A 164 15.88 -7.98 -0.75
N GLU A 165 15.89 -7.36 -1.93
CA GLU A 165 16.24 -5.95 -2.10
C GLU A 165 15.19 -5.02 -1.47
N SER A 166 13.91 -5.35 -1.59
CA SER A 166 12.82 -4.60 -0.94
C SER A 166 12.88 -4.72 0.58
N LEU A 167 13.12 -5.93 1.08
CA LEU A 167 13.25 -6.16 2.52
C LEU A 167 14.48 -5.44 3.10
N LEU A 168 15.60 -5.45 2.37
CA LEU A 168 16.82 -4.74 2.75
C LEU A 168 16.60 -3.23 2.78
N PHE A 169 15.93 -2.68 1.76
CA PHE A 169 15.58 -1.27 1.72
C PHE A 169 14.77 -0.85 2.95
N VAL A 170 13.78 -1.65 3.35
CA VAL A 170 12.99 -1.39 4.57
C VAL A 170 13.86 -1.47 5.82
N ALA A 171 14.69 -2.51 5.92
CA ALA A 171 15.59 -2.70 7.06
C ALA A 171 16.57 -1.53 7.24
N ASP A 172 17.16 -1.05 6.15
CA ASP A 172 18.12 0.06 6.20
C ASP A 172 17.44 1.37 6.65
N ARG A 173 16.21 1.66 6.18
CA ARG A 173 15.45 2.83 6.66
C ARG A 173 15.10 2.76 8.14
N LEU A 174 14.83 1.56 8.65
CA LEU A 174 14.57 1.34 10.07
C LEU A 174 15.84 1.50 10.91
N LEU A 175 16.99 1.05 10.41
CA LEU A 175 18.28 1.22 11.10
C LEU A 175 18.77 2.67 11.10
N ASP A 176 18.39 3.47 10.10
CA ASP A 176 18.63 4.92 10.06
C ASP A 176 17.75 5.70 11.07
N SER A 177 16.76 5.04 11.68
CA SER A 177 15.89 5.64 12.72
C SER A 177 16.63 5.81 14.05
N ASN A 178 16.23 6.81 14.82
CA ASN A 178 16.69 6.99 16.21
C ASN A 178 15.82 6.21 17.22
N ASP A 179 14.75 5.54 16.77
CA ASP A 179 13.89 4.72 17.63
C ASP A 179 14.53 3.34 17.85
N PRO A 180 14.85 2.94 19.10
CA PRO A 180 15.40 1.62 19.40
C PRO A 180 14.52 0.45 18.93
N ALA A 181 13.20 0.62 18.92
CA ALA A 181 12.28 -0.41 18.43
C ALA A 181 12.38 -0.58 16.91
N ASP A 182 12.55 0.53 16.18
CA ASP A 182 12.81 0.50 14.74
C ASP A 182 14.15 -0.17 14.45
N GLN A 183 15.21 0.18 15.19
CA GLN A 183 16.52 -0.43 15.01
C GLN A 183 16.50 -1.94 15.26
N ALA A 184 15.81 -2.38 16.33
CA ALA A 184 15.64 -3.81 16.63
C ALA A 184 14.86 -4.54 15.53
N LEU A 185 13.80 -3.94 15.01
CA LEU A 185 13.05 -4.48 13.88
C LEU A 185 13.92 -4.54 12.62
N GLY A 186 14.66 -3.47 12.31
CA GLY A 186 15.59 -3.42 11.17
C GLY A 186 16.63 -4.53 11.23
N GLN A 187 17.21 -4.80 12.40
CA GLN A 187 18.11 -5.93 12.60
C GLN A 187 17.43 -7.27 12.34
N ALA A 188 16.21 -7.48 12.87
CA ALA A 188 15.44 -8.71 12.63
C ALA A 188 15.14 -8.93 11.13
N LEU A 189 14.87 -7.87 10.37
CA LEU A 189 14.69 -7.95 8.92
C LEU A 189 15.99 -8.34 8.20
N ARG A 190 17.14 -7.79 8.61
CA ARG A 190 18.45 -8.17 8.05
C ARG A 190 18.80 -9.63 8.34
N ASP A 191 18.52 -10.08 9.56
CA ASP A 191 18.75 -11.47 9.96
C ASP A 191 17.90 -12.42 9.10
N GLU A 192 16.64 -12.09 8.83
CA GLU A 192 15.79 -12.87 7.94
C GLU A 192 16.35 -12.94 6.50
N ILE A 193 16.91 -11.85 5.96
CA ILE A 193 17.54 -11.88 4.61
C ILE A 193 18.70 -12.88 4.58
N GLY A 194 19.56 -12.85 5.60
CA GLY A 194 20.75 -13.70 5.66
C GLY A 194 20.46 -15.16 6.01
N GLN A 195 19.49 -15.41 6.91
CA GLN A 195 19.20 -16.74 7.43
C GLN A 195 18.06 -17.43 6.69
N LYS A 196 17.13 -16.67 6.08
CA LYS A 196 15.90 -17.15 5.42
C LYS A 196 15.11 -18.13 6.30
N SER A 197 15.06 -17.85 7.59
CA SER A 197 14.58 -18.79 8.61
C SER A 197 13.07 -18.70 8.83
N LEU A 198 12.41 -17.62 8.38
CA LEU A 198 10.96 -17.52 8.47
C LEU A 198 10.28 -18.64 7.68
N PRO A 199 9.37 -19.40 8.31
CA PRO A 199 8.56 -20.38 7.60
C PRO A 199 7.50 -19.66 6.75
N PRO A 200 7.04 -20.26 5.63
CA PRO A 200 6.01 -19.67 4.78
C PRO A 200 4.76 -19.20 5.53
N GLY A 201 4.36 -19.93 6.58
CA GLY A 201 3.20 -19.57 7.40
C GLY A 201 3.28 -18.27 8.18
N ARG A 202 4.46 -17.62 8.22
CA ARG A 202 4.68 -16.29 8.82
C ARG A 202 4.90 -15.19 7.77
N ILE A 203 4.77 -15.51 6.49
CA ILE A 203 4.86 -14.55 5.39
C ILE A 203 3.53 -14.56 4.66
N ASP A 204 2.61 -13.72 5.12
CA ASP A 204 1.29 -13.57 4.52
C ASP A 204 1.39 -12.82 3.19
N HIS A 205 0.43 -13.03 2.29
CA HIS A 205 0.36 -12.37 0.98
C HIS A 205 -0.90 -11.51 0.89
N MET A 206 -0.76 -10.32 0.32
CA MET A 206 -1.88 -9.44 0.00
C MET A 206 -1.84 -9.00 -1.47
N LEU A 207 -2.88 -9.36 -2.21
CA LEU A 207 -3.17 -8.78 -3.52
C LEU A 207 -4.27 -7.73 -3.36
N PHE A 208 -3.94 -6.46 -3.54
CA PHE A 208 -4.89 -5.37 -3.56
C PHE A 208 -5.20 -4.95 -4.99
N THR A 209 -6.47 -4.79 -5.32
CA THR A 209 -6.90 -4.29 -6.63
C THR A 209 -7.81 -3.09 -6.48
N LEU A 210 -7.58 -2.06 -7.29
CA LEU A 210 -8.45 -0.90 -7.44
C LEU A 210 -9.00 -0.91 -8.87
N SER A 211 -10.32 -0.91 -9.04
CA SER A 211 -10.94 -1.05 -10.35
C SER A 211 -12.16 -0.20 -10.63
N GLY A 212 -12.38 0.15 -11.90
CA GLY A 212 -13.63 0.77 -12.37
C GLY A 212 -14.77 -0.23 -12.55
N ASN A 213 -14.43 -1.40 -13.09
CA ASN A 213 -15.36 -2.49 -13.31
C ASN A 213 -15.58 -3.36 -12.05
N VAL A 214 -16.64 -4.17 -12.08
CA VAL A 214 -16.85 -5.26 -11.12
C VAL A 214 -15.67 -6.23 -11.24
N PRO A 215 -15.08 -6.71 -10.13
CA PRO A 215 -13.95 -7.62 -10.20
C PRO A 215 -14.32 -8.89 -10.98
N PRO A 216 -13.46 -9.33 -11.93
CA PRO A 216 -13.75 -10.50 -12.73
C PRO A 216 -13.70 -11.77 -11.86
N PRO A 217 -14.42 -12.85 -12.24
CA PRO A 217 -14.39 -14.13 -11.52
C PRO A 217 -12.98 -14.71 -11.33
N SER A 218 -12.04 -14.33 -12.21
CA SER A 218 -10.63 -14.73 -12.09
C SER A 218 -9.96 -14.26 -10.80
N LEU A 219 -10.46 -13.21 -10.14
CA LEU A 219 -9.93 -12.74 -8.86
C LEU A 219 -10.18 -13.76 -7.75
N LYS A 220 -11.40 -14.28 -7.68
CA LYS A 220 -11.75 -15.35 -6.74
C LYS A 220 -11.06 -16.65 -7.12
N ALA A 221 -11.02 -16.99 -8.40
CA ALA A 221 -10.33 -18.20 -8.87
C ALA A 221 -8.83 -18.19 -8.55
N ASP A 222 -8.15 -17.04 -8.61
CA ASP A 222 -6.77 -16.89 -8.15
C ASP A 222 -6.64 -17.22 -6.65
N LEU A 223 -7.48 -16.60 -5.81
CA LEU A 223 -7.45 -16.84 -4.37
C LEU A 223 -7.74 -18.31 -4.04
N ASP A 224 -8.76 -18.89 -4.66
CA ASP A 224 -9.13 -20.29 -4.46
C ASP A 224 -8.00 -21.25 -4.92
N GLY A 225 -7.23 -20.87 -5.94
CA GLY A 225 -6.04 -21.60 -6.41
C GLY A 225 -4.78 -21.41 -5.57
N ALA A 226 -4.70 -20.38 -4.73
CA ALA A 226 -3.53 -20.10 -3.89
C ALA A 226 -3.23 -21.24 -2.89
N GLY A 227 -1.96 -21.42 -2.51
CA GLY A 227 -1.54 -22.45 -1.56
C GLY A 227 -2.11 -22.28 -0.14
N GLY A 228 -2.04 -23.33 0.68
CA GLY A 228 -2.50 -23.30 2.08
C GLY A 228 -1.41 -23.00 3.11
N ALA A 229 -0.15 -22.84 2.68
CA ALA A 229 0.99 -22.72 3.59
C ALA A 229 1.04 -21.37 4.33
N ARG A 230 0.40 -20.33 3.79
CA ARG A 230 0.39 -18.96 4.30
C ARG A 230 -1.01 -18.36 4.20
N SER A 231 -1.23 -17.21 4.83
CA SER A 231 -2.49 -16.51 4.68
C SER A 231 -2.50 -15.69 3.39
N HIS A 232 -3.64 -15.65 2.71
CA HIS A 232 -3.83 -14.91 1.48
C HIS A 232 -5.00 -13.95 1.63
N TYR A 233 -4.74 -12.67 1.40
CA TYR A 233 -5.74 -11.62 1.35
C TYR A 233 -5.88 -11.16 -0.11
N SER A 234 -7.08 -11.27 -0.66
CA SER A 234 -7.42 -10.72 -1.97
C SER A 234 -8.46 -9.62 -1.76
N ILE A 235 -8.11 -8.39 -2.10
CA ILE A 235 -8.97 -7.23 -1.89
C ILE A 235 -9.27 -6.59 -3.25
N ASN A 236 -10.53 -6.27 -3.49
CA ASN A 236 -10.93 -5.38 -4.56
C ASN A 236 -11.68 -4.16 -3.99
N LEU A 237 -11.22 -2.97 -4.36
CA LEU A 237 -11.97 -1.74 -4.20
C LEU A 237 -12.49 -1.30 -5.57
N ARG A 238 -13.81 -1.22 -5.70
CA ARG A 238 -14.46 -0.73 -6.91
C ARG A 238 -14.81 0.75 -6.81
N VAL A 239 -14.30 1.54 -7.75
CA VAL A 239 -14.58 2.97 -7.95
C VAL A 239 -14.97 3.18 -9.41
N PRO A 240 -16.27 3.22 -9.77
CA PRO A 240 -16.73 3.21 -11.17
C PRO A 240 -16.09 4.28 -12.07
N ASP A 241 -15.92 5.49 -11.55
CA ASP A 241 -15.27 6.66 -12.16
C ASP A 241 -13.76 6.70 -11.86
N HIS A 242 -13.10 5.54 -11.88
CA HIS A 242 -11.71 5.30 -11.46
C HIS A 242 -10.72 6.38 -11.91
N GLY A 243 -10.62 6.66 -13.21
CA GLY A 243 -9.69 7.66 -13.74
C GLY A 243 -9.96 9.08 -13.22
N ASP A 244 -11.23 9.49 -13.24
CA ASP A 244 -11.65 10.83 -12.80
C ASP A 244 -11.43 11.03 -11.30
N PHE A 245 -11.75 10.01 -10.50
CA PHE A 245 -11.53 10.03 -9.05
C PHE A 245 -10.05 10.18 -8.71
N ILE A 246 -9.18 9.38 -9.33
CA ILE A 246 -7.73 9.48 -9.10
C ILE A 246 -7.22 10.86 -9.55
N GLY A 247 -7.67 11.35 -10.71
CA GLY A 247 -7.35 12.69 -11.19
C GLY A 247 -7.69 13.77 -10.15
N ALA A 248 -8.91 13.75 -9.63
CA ALA A 248 -9.39 14.70 -8.62
C ALA A 248 -8.57 14.63 -7.33
N VAL A 249 -8.27 13.42 -6.83
CA VAL A 249 -7.45 13.22 -5.62
C VAL A 249 -6.08 13.87 -5.78
N TYR A 250 -5.38 13.65 -6.90
CA TYR A 250 -4.05 14.23 -7.09
C TYR A 250 -4.08 15.74 -7.30
N VAL A 251 -5.12 16.27 -7.95
CA VAL A 251 -5.31 17.72 -8.10
C VAL A 251 -5.49 18.38 -6.74
N GLU A 252 -6.34 17.82 -5.86
CA GLU A 252 -6.61 18.42 -4.56
C GLU A 252 -5.49 18.14 -3.53
N ALA A 253 -4.89 16.95 -3.54
CA ALA A 253 -3.80 16.60 -2.63
C ALA A 253 -2.55 17.48 -2.87
N ALA A 254 -2.34 17.93 -4.10
CA ALA A 254 -1.24 18.82 -4.49
C ALA A 254 -1.41 20.28 -4.00
N LYS A 255 -2.61 20.68 -3.56
CA LYS A 255 -2.85 22.00 -2.97
C LYS A 255 -2.53 21.96 -1.47
N LEU A 256 -1.91 23.02 -0.96
CA LEU A 256 -1.74 23.26 0.48
C LEU A 256 -2.42 24.59 0.83
N GLY A 257 -2.96 24.70 2.04
CA GLY A 257 -3.80 25.83 2.46
C GLY A 257 -5.26 25.65 2.06
N ASN A 258 -6.14 26.57 2.48
CA ASN A 258 -7.57 26.44 2.22
C ASN A 258 -7.85 26.50 0.71
N ALA A 259 -8.52 25.46 0.22
CA ALA A 259 -9.40 25.53 -0.93
C ALA A 259 -10.65 26.34 -0.57
#